data_AF-A0A2D9SAR5-F1
#
_entry.id   AF-A0A2D9SAR5-F1
#
_cell.length_a   1.000
_cell.length_b   1.000
_cell.length_c   1.000
_cell.angle_alpha   90.00
_cell.angle_beta   90.00
_cell.angle_gamma   90.00
#
_symmetry.space_group_name_H-M   'P 1'
#
loop_
_entity.id
_entity.type
_entity.pdbx_description
1 polymer ?
#
loop_
_entity_poly.entity_id
_entity_poly.type
_entity_poly.pdbx_seq_one_letter_code
_entity_poly.pdbx_strand_id
1 'polypeptide(L)'
;VLRKKQQQEMREIKPTVELIQAPSEEYEEEYEEEGNDSAEDEEFVEFFSVINNLLGDITDEDAIKNFIASDSFSLFEKVGASPESASEEEKGDFFRLINKVLGDLPDDNKSVEAFIASSDFSIFVKMGDLYGE
;
A
#
# COMPACT_ATOMS: atom_id res chain seq x y z
N VAL A 1 -10.38 52.38 53.60
CA VAL A 1 -11.04 52.68 52.30
C VAL A 1 -10.12 53.50 51.42
N LEU A 2 -9.61 52.88 50.35
CA LEU A 2 -9.20 53.42 49.03
C LEU A 2 -8.06 52.52 48.49
N ARG A 3 -8.43 51.40 47.86
CA ARG A 3 -8.46 51.24 46.39
C ARG A 3 -7.04 51.14 45.83
N LYS A 4 -6.55 49.92 45.57
CA LYS A 4 -6.61 49.31 44.22
C LYS A 4 -6.23 50.33 43.13
N LYS A 5 -4.94 50.43 42.81
CA LYS A 5 -4.28 51.00 41.60
C LYS A 5 -2.82 51.28 42.04
N GLN A 6 -1.84 50.43 41.76
CA GLN A 6 -1.32 50.18 40.42
C GLN A 6 -0.82 48.73 40.33
N GLN A 7 -1.55 47.91 39.56
CA GLN A 7 -0.96 46.87 38.73
C GLN A 7 -0.18 47.55 37.60
N GLN A 8 0.82 46.86 37.04
CA GLN A 8 1.85 47.33 36.09
C GLN A 8 2.87 48.23 36.79
N GLU A 9 4.16 47.91 36.81
CA GLU A 9 4.99 47.66 35.63
C GLU A 9 6.11 46.61 35.90
N MET A 10 6.35 45.75 34.90
CA MET A 10 7.61 45.02 34.61
C MET A 10 8.14 44.10 35.73
N ARG A 11 7.73 42.82 35.87
CA ARG A 11 8.05 41.68 34.98
C ARG A 11 9.35 41.85 34.19
N GLU A 12 10.48 41.80 34.88
CA GLU A 12 11.82 41.56 34.33
C GLU A 12 12.72 41.50 35.57
N ILE A 13 13.47 40.46 35.92
CA ILE A 13 13.94 39.24 35.28
C ILE A 13 14.50 38.45 36.47
N LYS A 14 14.01 37.24 36.74
CA LYS A 14 14.67 36.37 37.72
C LYS A 14 15.84 35.72 36.98
N PRO A 15 17.12 35.97 37.34
CA PRO A 15 18.21 35.20 36.77
C PRO A 15 18.10 33.80 37.38
N THR A 16 17.49 32.88 36.64
CA THR A 16 17.42 31.46 37.01
C THR A 16 18.80 30.85 36.78
N VAL A 17 19.54 30.75 37.89
CA VAL A 17 20.54 29.73 38.25
C VAL A 17 21.02 28.87 37.07
N GLU A 18 22.17 29.23 36.50
CA GLU A 18 23.04 28.22 35.89
C GLU A 18 23.70 27.42 37.01
N LEU A 19 23.65 26.07 36.93
CA LEU A 19 24.74 25.13 37.21
C LEU A 19 24.24 23.66 37.08
N ILE A 20 24.48 23.10 35.89
CA ILE A 20 24.88 21.70 35.54
C ILE A 20 24.11 20.52 36.17
N GLN A 21 23.28 19.80 35.39
CA GLN A 21 23.01 18.36 35.62
C GLN A 21 22.74 17.59 34.30
N ALA A 22 23.58 16.57 34.06
CA ALA A 22 23.52 15.35 33.23
C ALA A 22 22.85 15.36 31.83
N PRO A 23 23.39 14.62 30.84
CA PRO A 23 22.67 14.33 29.60
C PRO A 23 21.50 13.41 29.96
N SER A 24 20.30 13.97 30.09
CA SER A 24 19.07 13.21 30.15
C SER A 24 18.86 12.58 28.78
N GLU A 25 18.87 11.25 28.77
CA GLU A 25 18.34 10.33 27.77
C GLU A 25 17.76 11.01 26.54
N GLU A 26 18.48 10.81 25.44
CA GLU A 26 17.96 10.79 24.08
C GLU A 26 16.56 10.19 24.09
N TYR A 27 15.59 11.02 23.74
CA TYR A 27 14.24 10.59 23.47
C TYR A 27 14.33 9.60 22.30
N GLU A 28 14.35 8.30 22.60
CA GLU A 28 13.90 7.29 21.64
C GLU A 28 12.40 7.54 21.45
N GLU A 29 12.11 8.42 20.50
CA GLU A 29 10.81 8.49 19.87
C GLU A 29 10.59 7.12 19.19
N GLU A 30 9.99 6.17 19.92
CA GLU A 30 9.35 5.01 19.31
C GLU A 30 8.27 5.57 18.37
N TYR A 31 8.62 5.72 17.10
CA TYR A 31 7.64 5.92 16.04
C TYR A 31 6.83 4.64 15.97
N GLU A 32 5.64 4.66 16.56
CA GLU A 32 4.61 3.68 16.25
C GLU A 32 4.33 3.81 14.74
N GLU A 33 4.87 2.87 13.94
CA GLU A 33 4.58 2.70 12.52
C GLU A 33 3.12 2.24 12.35
N GLU A 34 2.17 3.13 12.57
CA GLU A 34 0.74 2.86 12.37
C GLU A 34 0.27 3.26 10.96
N GLY A 35 1.20 3.43 10.01
CA GLY A 35 0.93 4.08 8.72
C GLY A 35 1.45 3.39 7.46
N ASN A 36 2.06 2.20 7.55
CA ASN A 36 2.62 1.50 6.38
C ASN A 36 1.59 0.61 5.66
N ASP A 37 0.76 -0.14 6.41
CA ASP A 37 -0.25 -1.04 5.85
C ASP A 37 -1.20 -0.33 4.88
N SER A 38 -1.68 0.88 5.23
CA SER A 38 -2.64 1.60 4.38
C SER A 38 -2.06 2.02 3.02
N ALA A 39 -0.76 2.31 2.95
CA ALA A 39 -0.13 2.63 1.67
C ALA A 39 0.01 1.38 0.80
N GLU A 40 0.41 0.25 1.38
CA GLU A 40 0.53 -1.02 0.68
C GLU A 40 -0.84 -1.55 0.21
N ASP A 41 -1.88 -1.36 1.03
CA ASP A 41 -3.27 -1.66 0.67
C ASP A 41 -3.77 -0.82 -0.52
N GLU A 42 -3.51 0.49 -0.51
CA GLU A 42 -3.87 1.39 -1.63
C GLU A 42 -3.19 0.97 -2.94
N GLU A 43 -1.91 0.60 -2.87
CA GLU A 43 -1.15 0.12 -4.03
C GLU A 43 -1.64 -1.24 -4.53
N PHE A 44 -2.07 -2.12 -3.63
CA PHE A 44 -2.68 -3.40 -4.01
C PHE A 44 -4.06 -3.19 -4.68
N VAL A 45 -4.85 -2.23 -4.23
CA VAL A 45 -6.13 -1.87 -4.89
C VAL A 45 -5.88 -1.33 -6.30
N GLU A 46 -4.84 -0.50 -6.48
CA GLU A 46 -4.42 -0.02 -7.78
C GLU A 46 -3.97 -1.18 -8.68
N PHE A 47 -3.13 -2.08 -8.15
CA PHE A 47 -2.71 -3.29 -8.82
C PHE A 47 -3.90 -4.15 -9.27
N PHE A 48 -4.86 -4.41 -8.39
CA PHE A 48 -6.05 -5.16 -8.73
C PHE A 48 -6.80 -4.52 -9.89
N SER A 49 -6.96 -3.20 -9.89
CA SER A 49 -7.64 -2.46 -10.95
C SER A 49 -6.92 -2.59 -12.28
N VAL A 50 -5.58 -2.48 -12.28
CA VAL A 50 -4.73 -2.69 -13.45
C VAL A 50 -4.91 -4.09 -14.03
N ILE A 51 -4.85 -5.12 -13.18
CA ILE A 51 -5.03 -6.51 -13.60
C ILE A 51 -6.45 -6.76 -14.13
N ASN A 52 -7.48 -6.23 -13.47
CA ASN A 52 -8.85 -6.39 -13.91
C ASN A 52 -9.08 -5.79 -15.31
N ASN A 53 -8.46 -4.64 -15.60
CA ASN A 53 -8.49 -4.05 -16.94
C ASN A 53 -7.74 -4.92 -17.94
N LEU A 54 -6.54 -5.40 -17.60
CA LEU A 54 -5.74 -6.28 -18.46
C LEU A 54 -6.48 -7.57 -18.81
N LEU A 55 -7.06 -8.25 -17.82
CA LEU A 55 -7.84 -9.46 -18.03
C LEU A 55 -9.11 -9.19 -18.85
N GLY A 56 -9.72 -8.00 -18.70
CA GLY A 56 -10.84 -7.56 -19.51
C GLY A 56 -10.48 -7.32 -20.99
N ASP A 57 -9.23 -6.93 -21.26
CA ASP A 57 -8.69 -6.75 -22.60
C ASP A 57 -8.24 -8.07 -23.27
N ILE A 58 -8.21 -9.18 -22.52
CA ILE A 58 -7.98 -10.51 -23.09
C ILE A 58 -9.25 -10.97 -23.79
N THR A 59 -9.17 -11.17 -25.10
CA THR A 59 -10.30 -11.65 -25.93
C THR A 59 -10.26 -13.16 -26.19
N ASP A 60 -9.30 -13.88 -25.61
CA ASP A 60 -9.16 -15.32 -25.79
C ASP A 60 -10.21 -16.08 -24.95
N GLU A 61 -11.23 -16.60 -25.62
CA GLU A 61 -12.33 -17.30 -24.95
C GLU A 61 -11.88 -18.55 -24.20
N ASP A 62 -10.88 -19.28 -24.70
CA ASP A 62 -10.44 -20.54 -24.09
C ASP A 62 -9.63 -20.24 -22.83
N ALA A 63 -8.76 -19.22 -22.86
CA ALA A 63 -8.07 -18.73 -21.67
C ALA A 63 -9.06 -18.26 -20.58
N ILE A 64 -10.06 -17.47 -20.96
CA ILE A 64 -11.10 -16.98 -20.03
C ILE A 64 -11.91 -18.15 -19.45
N LYS A 65 -12.36 -19.10 -20.29
CA LYS A 65 -13.11 -20.28 -19.82
C LYS A 65 -12.29 -21.14 -18.88
N ASN A 66 -11.01 -21.35 -19.19
CA ASN A 66 -10.10 -22.12 -18.34
C ASN A 66 -9.85 -21.42 -17.00
N PHE A 67 -9.69 -20.10 -17.01
CA PHE A 67 -9.55 -19.31 -15.78
C PHE A 67 -10.80 -19.40 -14.91
N ILE A 68 -11.98 -19.16 -15.47
CA ILE A 68 -13.27 -19.23 -14.75
C ILE A 68 -13.55 -20.64 -14.21
N ALA A 69 -13.15 -21.68 -14.95
CA ALA A 69 -13.32 -23.07 -14.54
C ALA A 69 -12.32 -23.53 -13.46
N SER A 70 -11.29 -22.74 -13.18
CA SER A 70 -10.26 -23.07 -12.19
C SER A 70 -10.67 -22.66 -10.77
N ASP A 71 -10.10 -23.34 -9.76
CA ASP A 71 -10.28 -22.97 -8.35
C ASP A 71 -9.79 -21.54 -8.05
N SER A 72 -8.93 -21.01 -8.92
CA SER A 72 -8.36 -19.68 -8.82
C SER A 72 -9.36 -18.56 -9.08
N PHE A 73 -10.45 -18.82 -9.81
CA PHE A 73 -11.51 -17.83 -9.98
C PHE A 73 -12.18 -17.47 -8.65
N SER A 74 -12.34 -18.44 -7.75
CA SER A 74 -12.89 -18.20 -6.41
C SER A 74 -12.05 -17.20 -5.60
N LEU A 75 -10.72 -17.29 -5.70
CA LEU A 75 -9.81 -16.33 -5.07
C LEU A 75 -9.93 -14.96 -5.74
N PHE A 76 -9.99 -14.92 -7.06
CA PHE A 76 -10.17 -13.68 -7.82
C PHE A 76 -11.47 -12.95 -7.45
N GLU A 77 -12.60 -13.66 -7.32
CA GLU A 77 -13.87 -13.09 -6.87
C GLU A 77 -13.80 -12.58 -5.43
N LYS A 78 -13.16 -13.34 -4.53
CA LYS A 78 -13.02 -12.97 -3.13
C LYS A 78 -12.18 -11.69 -2.97
N VAL A 79 -11.01 -11.65 -3.60
CA VAL A 79 -10.12 -10.49 -3.56
C VAL A 79 -10.75 -9.31 -4.31
N GLY A 80 -11.39 -9.55 -5.46
CA GLY A 80 -12.04 -8.50 -6.23
C GLY A 80 -13.28 -7.89 -5.58
N ALA A 81 -13.93 -8.60 -4.66
CA ALA A 81 -15.02 -8.03 -3.87
C ALA A 81 -14.53 -6.96 -2.88
N SER A 82 -13.31 -7.10 -2.34
CA SER A 82 -12.74 -6.19 -1.35
C SER A 82 -11.20 -6.27 -1.35
N PRO A 83 -10.52 -5.67 -2.35
CA PRO A 83 -9.07 -5.77 -2.46
C PRO A 83 -8.33 -5.08 -1.30
N GLU A 84 -8.92 -4.02 -0.73
CA GLU A 84 -8.43 -3.29 0.44
C GLU A 84 -8.50 -4.09 1.76
N SER A 85 -9.24 -5.20 1.78
CA SER A 85 -9.39 -6.04 2.98
C SER A 85 -8.79 -7.43 2.80
N ALA A 86 -8.09 -7.65 1.68
CA ALA A 86 -7.37 -8.89 1.44
C ALA A 86 -6.18 -8.99 2.39
N SER A 87 -6.01 -10.15 3.02
CA SER A 87 -4.82 -10.40 3.83
C SER A 87 -3.57 -10.55 2.98
N GLU A 88 -2.38 -10.33 3.56
CA GLU A 88 -1.10 -10.50 2.87
C GLU A 88 -0.94 -11.88 2.20
N GLU A 89 -1.45 -12.94 2.82
CA GLU A 89 -1.47 -14.29 2.24
C GLU A 89 -2.32 -14.33 0.95
N GLU A 90 -3.51 -13.72 0.99
CA GLU A 90 -4.41 -13.65 -0.17
C GLU A 90 -3.86 -12.77 -1.28
N LYS A 91 -3.20 -11.65 -0.95
CA LYS A 91 -2.49 -10.80 -1.91
C LYS A 91 -1.37 -11.58 -2.61
N GLY A 92 -0.60 -12.34 -1.84
CA GLY A 92 0.42 -13.28 -2.32
C GLY A 92 -0.13 -14.33 -3.29
N ASP A 93 -1.16 -15.06 -2.85
CA ASP A 93 -1.83 -16.07 -3.66
C ASP A 93 -2.43 -15.47 -4.93
N PHE A 94 -3.01 -14.27 -4.83
CA PHE A 94 -3.58 -13.55 -5.95
C PHE A 94 -2.49 -13.14 -6.95
N PHE A 95 -1.36 -12.59 -6.50
CA PHE A 95 -0.25 -12.25 -7.39
C PHE A 95 0.26 -13.49 -8.16
N ARG A 96 0.52 -14.60 -7.45
CA ARG A 96 0.97 -15.86 -8.06
C ARG A 96 -0.04 -16.39 -9.06
N LEU A 97 -1.33 -16.26 -8.76
CA LEU A 97 -2.40 -16.58 -9.68
C LEU A 97 -2.30 -15.74 -10.97
N ILE A 98 -2.27 -14.42 -10.85
CA ILE A 98 -2.22 -13.53 -12.01
C ILE A 98 -0.97 -13.81 -12.84
N ASN A 99 0.19 -13.98 -12.21
CA ASN A 99 1.44 -14.32 -12.89
C ASN A 99 1.32 -15.63 -13.68
N LYS A 100 0.65 -16.64 -13.11
CA LYS A 100 0.38 -17.90 -13.82
C LYS A 100 -0.56 -17.68 -15.01
N VAL A 101 -1.67 -16.96 -14.82
CA VAL A 101 -2.64 -16.70 -15.90
C VAL A 101 -1.96 -15.98 -17.06
N LEU A 102 -1.18 -14.94 -16.77
CA LEU A 102 -0.44 -14.19 -17.79
C LEU A 102 0.63 -15.04 -18.48
N GLY A 103 1.27 -15.98 -17.77
CA GLY A 103 2.24 -16.91 -18.33
C GLY A 103 1.63 -18.08 -19.13
N ASP A 104 0.38 -18.43 -18.86
CA ASP A 104 -0.37 -19.44 -19.61
C ASP A 104 -0.95 -18.86 -20.92
N LEU A 105 -0.98 -17.52 -21.07
CA LEU A 105 -1.35 -16.87 -22.32
C LEU A 105 -0.26 -17.08 -23.39
N PRO A 106 -0.63 -17.14 -24.68
CA PRO A 106 0.34 -17.31 -25.75
C PRO A 106 1.25 -16.08 -25.89
N ASP A 107 2.51 -16.30 -26.27
CA ASP A 107 3.55 -15.26 -26.38
C ASP A 107 3.19 -14.11 -27.36
N ASP A 108 2.26 -14.32 -28.29
CA ASP A 108 1.78 -13.32 -29.26
C ASP A 108 0.54 -12.53 -28.76
N ASN A 109 0.22 -12.63 -27.47
CA ASN A 109 -0.87 -11.88 -26.87
C ASN A 109 -0.55 -10.37 -26.79
N LYS A 110 -1.15 -9.61 -27.71
CA LYS A 110 -0.97 -8.16 -27.82
C LYS A 110 -1.40 -7.38 -26.57
N SER A 111 -2.34 -7.88 -25.78
CA SER A 111 -2.80 -7.21 -24.56
C SER A 111 -1.71 -7.28 -23.48
N VAL A 112 -1.02 -8.42 -23.36
CA VAL A 112 0.13 -8.58 -22.46
C VAL A 112 1.32 -7.74 -22.95
N GLU A 113 1.63 -7.74 -24.25
CA GLU A 113 2.70 -6.89 -24.80
C GLU A 113 2.43 -5.39 -24.56
N ALA A 114 1.20 -4.95 -24.79
CA ALA A 114 0.78 -3.57 -24.55
C ALA A 114 0.86 -3.20 -23.06
N PHE A 115 0.51 -4.14 -22.18
CA PHE A 115 0.63 -3.98 -20.74
C PHE A 115 2.08 -3.82 -20.29
N ILE A 116 3.00 -4.69 -20.74
CA ILE A 116 4.43 -4.59 -20.41
C ILE A 116 5.02 -3.25 -20.88
N ALA A 117 4.52 -2.71 -22.00
CA ALA A 117 4.93 -1.41 -22.51
C ALA A 117 4.25 -0.21 -21.81
N SER A 118 3.27 -0.43 -20.94
CA SER A 118 2.53 0.62 -20.25
C SER A 118 3.22 1.07 -18.96
N SER A 119 2.79 2.21 -18.41
CA SER A 119 3.19 2.67 -17.08
C SER A 119 2.75 1.70 -15.97
N ASP A 120 1.66 0.98 -16.20
CA ASP A 120 1.00 0.15 -15.19
C ASP A 120 1.80 -1.12 -14.90
N PHE A 121 2.68 -1.53 -15.82
CA PHE A 121 3.62 -2.61 -15.58
C PHE A 121 4.54 -2.33 -14.37
N SER A 122 4.83 -1.07 -14.06
CA SER A 122 5.64 -0.73 -12.88
C SER A 122 4.96 -1.16 -11.57
N ILE A 123 3.63 -1.11 -11.51
CA ILE A 123 2.84 -1.57 -10.36
C ILE A 123 2.92 -3.09 -10.25
N PHE A 124 2.84 -3.80 -11.37
CA PHE A 124 3.02 -5.26 -11.39
C PHE A 124 4.39 -5.68 -10.91
N VAL A 125 5.46 -5.00 -11.35
CA VAL A 125 6.83 -5.28 -10.90
C VAL A 125 6.96 -5.06 -9.39
N LYS A 126 6.44 -3.93 -8.88
CA LYS A 126 6.47 -3.65 -7.44
C LYS A 126 5.74 -4.73 -6.63
N MET A 127 4.55 -5.13 -7.07
CA MET A 127 3.80 -6.21 -6.42
C MET A 127 4.50 -7.56 -6.53
N GLY A 128 5.24 -7.81 -7.61
CA GLY A 128 6.06 -9.01 -7.75
C GLY A 128 7.24 -9.05 -6.79
N ASP A 129 7.85 -7.91 -6.48
CA ASP A 129 8.90 -7.84 -5.48
C ASP A 129 8.38 -8.10 -4.06
N LEU A 130 7.11 -7.75 -3.78
CA LEU A 130 6.46 -7.96 -2.48
C LEU A 130 5.87 -9.38 -2.33
N TYR A 131 5.24 -9.89 -3.39
CA TYR A 131 4.35 -11.05 -3.34
C TYR A 131 4.79 -12.22 -4.24
N GLY A 132 5.92 -12.10 -4.94
CA GLY A 132 6.39 -13.06 -5.94
C GLY A 132 7.10 -14.31 -5.38
N GLU A 133 7.41 -14.37 -4.08
CA GLU A 133 8.06 -15.53 -3.44
C GLU A 133 7.10 -16.69 -3.11
#